data_AF-A0A419K7P8-F1
#
_entry.id   AF-A0A419K7P8-F1
#
_cell.length_a   1.000
_cell.length_b   1.000
_cell.length_c   1.000
_cell.angle_alpha   90.00
_cell.angle_beta   90.00
_cell.angle_gamma   90.00
#
_symmetry.space_group_name_H-M   'P 1'
#
loop_
_entity.id
_entity.type
_entity.pdbx_description
1 polymer ?
#
loop_
_entity_poly.entity_id
_entity_poly.type
_entity_poly.pdbx_seq_one_letter_code
_entity_poly.pdbx_strand_id
1 'polypeptide(L)'
;MSEEEEEKKGIVENTGVLNLKSITEEGIEQLRKIRNVGVVIVPEKFVGKITAKMENVGVVVPYKEGMRIYTGKSKINADMLKNVEEPISILNSGKLIVEKDATTELIGQKIKEIRNYGKIIVPKLTYGAIASKVSENTGKIEVLEEVIEEKTKELQKELEELRKLSEG
;
A
#
# COMPACT_ATOMS: atom_id res chain seq x y z
N MET A 1 -7.44 -23.04 29.65
CA MET A 1 -6.96 -21.74 29.17
C MET A 1 -6.08 -21.16 30.26
N SER A 2 -4.82 -20.86 29.96
CA SER A 2 -3.89 -20.29 30.94
C SER A 2 -4.14 -18.78 31.09
N GLU A 3 -3.78 -18.18 32.25
CA GLU A 3 -3.90 -16.73 32.50
C GLU A 3 -3.19 -15.89 31.40
N GLU A 4 -2.11 -16.43 30.84
CA GLU A 4 -1.33 -15.81 29.77
C GLU A 4 -2.04 -15.74 28.40
N GLU A 5 -2.97 -16.67 28.13
CA GLU A 5 -3.81 -16.66 26.91
C GLU A 5 -4.96 -15.64 27.02
N GLU A 6 -5.39 -15.34 28.25
CA GLU A 6 -6.47 -14.39 28.53
C GLU A 6 -5.98 -12.93 28.45
N GLU A 7 -4.72 -12.67 28.84
CA GLU A 7 -4.07 -11.37 28.71
C GLU A 7 -3.82 -10.95 27.26
N LYS A 8 -3.50 -11.90 26.37
CA LYS A 8 -3.24 -11.61 24.94
C LYS A 8 -4.50 -11.45 24.10
N LYS A 9 -5.68 -11.74 24.67
CA LYS A 9 -6.95 -11.68 23.94
C LYS A 9 -7.29 -10.24 23.54
N GLY A 10 -7.48 -10.01 22.25
CA GLY A 10 -7.80 -8.68 21.71
C GLY A 10 -6.59 -7.74 21.58
N ILE A 11 -5.37 -8.24 21.76
CA ILE A 11 -4.14 -7.49 21.46
C ILE A 11 -3.65 -7.89 20.07
N VAL A 12 -3.42 -6.90 19.21
CA VAL A 12 -2.79 -7.08 17.90
C VAL A 12 -1.44 -6.38 17.91
N GLU A 13 -0.39 -7.10 17.52
CA GLU A 13 0.96 -6.55 17.54
C GLU A 13 1.87 -6.98 16.39
N ASN A 14 2.93 -6.20 16.17
CA ASN A 14 4.06 -6.51 15.26
C ASN A 14 3.60 -6.85 13.84
N THR A 15 2.72 -6.01 13.29
CA THR A 15 2.08 -6.25 12.00
C THR A 15 2.42 -5.14 11.02
N GLY A 16 2.89 -5.48 9.81
CA GLY A 16 3.15 -4.48 8.78
C GLY A 16 1.89 -3.73 8.35
N VAL A 17 0.84 -4.49 7.98
CA VAL A 17 -0.47 -3.95 7.61
C VAL A 17 -1.58 -4.71 8.34
N LEU A 18 -2.31 -4.02 9.20
CA LEU A 18 -3.51 -4.53 9.86
C LEU A 18 -4.75 -4.12 9.06
N ASN A 19 -5.39 -5.08 8.40
CA ASN A 19 -6.59 -4.82 7.60
C ASN A 19 -7.86 -5.19 8.36
N LEU A 20 -8.56 -4.17 8.87
CA LEU A 20 -9.81 -4.27 9.61
C LEU A 20 -11.03 -3.91 8.75
N LYS A 21 -10.94 -3.93 7.41
CA LYS A 21 -12.02 -3.47 6.51
C LYS A 21 -13.39 -4.11 6.80
N SER A 22 -13.42 -5.35 7.28
CA SER A 22 -14.62 -6.14 7.53
C SER A 22 -14.90 -6.35 9.02
N ILE A 23 -14.25 -5.57 9.90
CA ILE A 23 -14.46 -5.67 11.34
C ILE A 23 -15.88 -5.24 11.72
N THR A 24 -16.51 -5.97 12.63
CA THR A 24 -17.82 -5.64 13.20
C THR A 24 -17.68 -4.70 14.40
N GLU A 25 -18.79 -4.13 14.88
CA GLU A 25 -18.76 -3.34 16.12
C GLU A 25 -18.28 -4.17 17.31
N GLU A 26 -18.79 -5.39 17.46
CA GLU A 26 -18.33 -6.32 18.50
C GLU A 26 -16.83 -6.60 18.41
N GLY A 27 -16.30 -6.78 17.20
CA GLY A 27 -14.87 -6.96 16.98
C GLY A 27 -14.05 -5.74 17.40
N ILE A 28 -14.55 -4.53 17.14
CA ILE A 28 -13.94 -3.27 17.60
C ILE A 28 -13.94 -3.16 19.12
N GLU A 29 -15.02 -3.55 19.78
CA GLU A 29 -15.11 -3.53 21.25
C GLU A 29 -14.18 -4.56 21.89
N GLN A 30 -14.04 -5.75 21.29
CA GLN A 30 -13.13 -6.80 21.75
C GLN A 30 -11.65 -6.47 21.51
N LEU A 31 -11.35 -5.61 20.54
CA LEU A 31 -10.00 -5.12 20.32
C LEU A 31 -9.61 -4.25 21.52
N ARG A 32 -8.56 -4.65 22.26
CA ARG A 32 -8.07 -3.94 23.44
C ARG A 32 -6.90 -3.03 23.10
N LYS A 33 -5.97 -3.51 22.29
CA LYS A 33 -4.73 -2.79 21.98
C LYS A 33 -4.18 -3.14 20.61
N ILE A 34 -3.69 -2.13 19.91
CA ILE A 34 -3.00 -2.24 18.62
C ILE A 34 -1.61 -1.66 18.83
N ARG A 35 -0.54 -2.46 18.73
CA ARG A 35 0.82 -1.95 18.94
C ARG A 35 1.83 -2.37 17.87
N ASN A 36 2.80 -1.50 17.58
CA ASN A 36 3.84 -1.77 16.58
C ASN A 36 3.25 -2.17 15.22
N VAL A 37 2.38 -1.31 14.67
CA VAL A 37 1.73 -1.55 13.38
C VAL A 37 2.09 -0.47 12.39
N GLY A 38 2.55 -0.86 11.19
CA GLY A 38 2.91 0.10 10.16
C GLY A 38 1.69 0.86 9.62
N VAL A 39 0.71 0.11 9.12
CA VAL A 39 -0.53 0.66 8.54
C VAL A 39 -1.75 -0.04 9.12
N VAL A 40 -2.72 0.72 9.60
CA VAL A 40 -4.03 0.20 10.03
C VAL A 40 -5.09 0.67 9.04
N ILE A 41 -5.74 -0.26 8.33
CA ILE A 41 -6.87 0.04 7.43
C ILE A 41 -8.15 -0.28 8.20
N VAL A 42 -9.03 0.71 8.39
CA VAL A 42 -10.26 0.56 9.18
C VAL A 42 -11.42 1.30 8.53
N PRO A 43 -12.67 0.82 8.58
CA PRO A 43 -13.84 1.60 8.17
C PRO A 43 -13.85 2.98 8.82
N GLU A 44 -14.15 4.02 8.04
CA GLU A 44 -14.10 5.43 8.49
C GLU A 44 -14.88 5.66 9.80
N LYS A 45 -16.04 5.01 9.95
CA LYS A 45 -16.88 5.07 11.17
C LYS A 45 -16.19 4.58 12.46
N PHE A 46 -15.14 3.78 12.37
CA PHE A 46 -14.46 3.19 13.52
C PHE A 46 -13.10 3.82 13.83
N VAL A 47 -12.62 4.76 13.01
CA VAL A 47 -11.33 5.44 13.23
C VAL A 47 -11.24 5.99 14.66
N GLY A 48 -12.23 6.78 15.09
CA GLY A 48 -12.24 7.36 16.43
C GLY A 48 -12.26 6.32 17.57
N LYS A 49 -12.89 5.16 17.35
CA LYS A 49 -12.96 4.08 18.36
C LYS A 49 -11.63 3.36 18.55
N ILE A 50 -10.81 3.26 17.50
CA ILE A 50 -9.54 2.53 17.56
C ILE A 50 -8.36 3.42 17.94
N THR A 51 -8.43 4.74 17.72
CA THR A 51 -7.34 5.69 18.02
C THR A 51 -6.87 5.59 19.47
N ALA A 52 -7.79 5.48 20.43
CA ALA A 52 -7.45 5.37 21.85
C ALA A 52 -6.75 4.05 22.22
N LYS A 53 -6.76 3.07 21.33
CA LYS A 53 -6.23 1.71 21.54
C LYS A 53 -4.86 1.51 20.88
N MET A 54 -4.32 2.55 20.23
CA MET A 54 -3.09 2.48 19.43
C MET A 54 -1.84 2.88 20.21
N GLU A 55 -0.75 2.15 19.99
CA GLU A 55 0.58 2.47 20.49
C GLU A 55 1.62 2.17 19.40
N ASN A 56 2.45 3.14 19.01
CA ASN A 56 3.43 2.96 17.93
C ASN A 56 2.77 2.45 16.62
N VAL A 57 1.80 3.22 16.12
CA VAL A 57 1.15 2.99 14.82
C VAL A 57 1.62 4.05 13.83
N GLY A 58 2.08 3.63 12.65
CA GLY A 58 2.61 4.54 11.63
C GLY A 58 1.53 5.41 10.99
N VAL A 59 0.50 4.79 10.42
CA VAL A 59 -0.64 5.51 9.82
C VAL A 59 -1.94 4.73 9.97
N VAL A 60 -3.03 5.47 10.22
CA VAL A 60 -4.40 4.96 10.19
C VAL A 60 -5.05 5.42 8.90
N VAL A 61 -5.54 4.47 8.12
CA VAL A 61 -6.12 4.70 6.81
C VAL A 61 -7.64 4.47 6.88
N PRO A 62 -8.45 5.53 6.75
CA PRO A 62 -9.89 5.40 6.66
C PRO A 62 -10.28 4.69 5.35
N TYR A 63 -10.92 3.54 5.49
CA TYR A 63 -11.50 2.77 4.40
C TYR A 63 -12.92 3.23 4.11
N LYS A 64 -13.18 3.51 2.82
CA LYS A 64 -14.52 3.73 2.27
C LYS A 64 -14.94 2.50 1.47
N GLU A 65 -16.23 2.17 1.57
CA GLU A 65 -16.79 1.02 0.86
C GLU A 65 -16.61 1.16 -0.65
N GLY A 66 -16.34 0.03 -1.32
CA GLY A 66 -16.05 -0.01 -2.76
C GLY A 66 -14.59 0.27 -3.15
N MET A 67 -13.71 0.68 -2.23
CA MET A 67 -12.28 0.82 -2.54
C MET A 67 -11.60 -0.54 -2.68
N ARG A 68 -10.74 -0.68 -3.71
CA ARG A 68 -9.83 -1.83 -3.86
C ARG A 68 -8.56 -1.60 -3.05
N ILE A 69 -8.23 -2.55 -2.17
CA ILE A 69 -7.07 -2.46 -1.27
C ILE A 69 -5.92 -3.31 -1.84
N TYR A 70 -4.74 -2.70 -1.99
CA TYR A 70 -3.49 -3.39 -2.32
C TYR A 70 -2.48 -3.21 -1.18
N THR A 71 -2.18 -4.28 -0.46
CA THR A 71 -1.20 -4.28 0.65
C THR A 71 0.11 -4.98 0.30
N GLY A 72 0.12 -5.81 -0.74
CA GLY A 72 1.28 -6.57 -1.20
C GLY A 72 1.92 -5.98 -2.46
N LYS A 73 2.59 -6.84 -3.24
CA LYS A 73 3.03 -6.51 -4.60
C LYS A 73 1.87 -6.75 -5.56
N SER A 74 1.44 -5.72 -6.27
CA SER A 74 0.32 -5.79 -7.20
C SER A 74 0.63 -5.01 -8.47
N LYS A 75 -0.07 -5.35 -9.55
CA LYS A 75 0.11 -4.71 -10.85
C LYS A 75 -1.21 -4.17 -11.38
N ILE A 76 -1.13 -3.06 -12.10
CA ILE A 76 -2.23 -2.50 -12.89
C ILE A 76 -1.77 -2.48 -14.34
N ASN A 77 -2.55 -3.12 -15.20
CA ASN A 77 -2.28 -3.21 -16.62
C ASN A 77 -3.55 -2.99 -17.43
N ALA A 78 -3.44 -3.00 -18.76
CA ALA A 78 -4.57 -2.71 -19.63
C ALA A 78 -5.69 -3.73 -19.47
N ASP A 79 -5.34 -5.01 -19.35
CA ASP A 79 -6.31 -6.10 -19.20
C ASP A 79 -7.17 -5.92 -17.94
N MET A 80 -6.53 -5.66 -16.80
CA MET A 80 -7.23 -5.39 -15.55
C MET A 80 -8.17 -4.20 -15.66
N LEU A 81 -7.72 -3.07 -16.24
CA LEU A 81 -8.54 -1.87 -16.34
C LEU A 81 -9.69 -2.02 -17.35
N LYS A 82 -9.52 -2.80 -18.42
CA LYS A 82 -10.58 -3.08 -19.40
C LYS A 82 -11.71 -3.93 -18.81
N ASN A 83 -11.37 -4.86 -17.91
CA ASN A 83 -12.34 -5.73 -17.23
C ASN A 83 -13.06 -5.04 -16.04
N VAL A 84 -12.75 -3.78 -15.78
CA VAL A 84 -13.44 -2.98 -14.77
C VAL A 84 -14.62 -2.27 -15.44
N GLU A 85 -15.84 -2.58 -15.02
CA GLU A 85 -17.06 -1.94 -15.56
C GLU A 85 -17.12 -0.46 -15.19
N GLU A 86 -17.04 -0.15 -13.90
CA GLU A 86 -17.10 1.21 -13.35
C GLU A 86 -15.75 1.69 -12.78
N PRO A 87 -15.44 3.00 -12.85
CA PRO A 87 -14.18 3.54 -12.34
C PRO A 87 -13.91 3.18 -10.87
N ILE A 88 -12.76 2.55 -10.60
CA ILE A 88 -12.41 2.04 -9.27
C ILE A 88 -11.66 3.08 -8.43
N SER A 89 -11.96 3.11 -7.13
CA SER A 89 -11.14 3.78 -6.12
C SER A 89 -10.11 2.80 -5.57
N ILE A 90 -8.86 3.25 -5.40
CA ILE A 90 -7.74 2.40 -4.99
C ILE A 90 -7.15 2.92 -3.67
N LEU A 91 -6.89 2.00 -2.74
CA LEU A 91 -6.10 2.23 -1.53
C LEU A 91 -4.84 1.37 -1.63
N ASN A 92 -3.69 1.99 -1.86
CA ASN A 92 -2.41 1.32 -1.90
C ASN A 92 -1.68 1.49 -0.57
N SER A 93 -1.35 0.39 0.09
CA SER A 93 -0.45 0.32 1.25
C SER A 93 0.76 -0.57 0.97
N GLY A 94 0.86 -1.13 -0.24
CA GLY A 94 1.92 -2.04 -0.67
C GLY A 94 2.76 -1.47 -1.80
N LYS A 95 3.23 -2.35 -2.67
CA LYS A 95 3.96 -1.99 -3.89
C LYS A 95 3.05 -2.19 -5.11
N LEU A 96 2.58 -1.09 -5.69
CA LEU A 96 1.74 -1.09 -6.88
C LEU A 96 2.58 -0.73 -8.10
N ILE A 97 2.55 -1.56 -9.13
CA ILE A 97 3.30 -1.33 -10.38
C ILE A 97 2.29 -1.10 -11.50
N VAL A 98 2.35 0.05 -12.15
CA VAL A 98 1.58 0.30 -13.36
C VAL A 98 2.40 -0.19 -14.54
N GLU A 99 1.83 -1.06 -15.37
CA GLU A 99 2.49 -1.60 -16.55
C GLU A 99 2.37 -0.63 -17.73
N LYS A 100 3.29 -0.75 -18.70
CA LYS A 100 3.41 0.19 -19.84
C LYS A 100 2.20 0.16 -20.79
N ASP A 101 1.41 -0.90 -20.74
CA ASP A 101 0.22 -1.09 -21.55
C ASP A 101 -1.00 -0.33 -21.00
N ALA A 102 -0.98 0.07 -19.72
CA ALA A 102 -2.02 0.91 -19.13
C ALA A 102 -1.92 2.36 -19.65
N THR A 103 -2.64 2.68 -20.72
CA THR A 103 -2.60 4.01 -21.34
C THR A 103 -3.16 5.10 -20.41
N THR A 104 -2.76 6.35 -20.69
CA THR A 104 -3.26 7.53 -19.97
C THR A 104 -4.77 7.66 -20.07
N GLU A 105 -5.39 7.35 -21.22
CA GLU A 105 -6.85 7.38 -21.33
C GLU A 105 -7.49 6.30 -20.45
N LEU A 106 -6.96 5.08 -20.47
CA LEU A 106 -7.52 3.96 -19.73
C LEU A 106 -7.44 4.21 -18.22
N ILE A 107 -6.31 4.74 -17.74
CA ILE A 107 -6.15 5.20 -16.36
C ILE A 107 -7.15 6.31 -16.04
N GLY A 108 -7.27 7.31 -16.92
CA GLY A 108 -8.19 8.44 -16.76
C GLY A 108 -9.65 8.01 -16.63
N GLN A 109 -10.07 7.02 -17.41
CA GLN A 109 -11.43 6.51 -17.46
C GLN A 109 -11.73 5.51 -16.34
N LYS A 110 -10.80 4.61 -16.02
CA LYS A 110 -11.07 3.44 -15.16
C LYS A 110 -10.60 3.61 -13.72
N ILE A 111 -9.78 4.62 -13.42
CA ILE A 111 -9.37 4.94 -12.05
C ILE A 111 -10.05 6.23 -11.61
N LYS A 112 -10.84 6.11 -10.54
CA LYS A 112 -11.55 7.24 -9.94
C LYS A 112 -10.61 8.06 -9.06
N GLU A 113 -9.98 7.40 -8.09
CA GLU A 113 -9.04 8.00 -7.14
C GLU A 113 -8.03 6.95 -6.66
N ILE A 114 -6.87 7.41 -6.21
CA ILE A 114 -5.84 6.60 -5.57
C ILE A 114 -5.46 7.27 -4.25
N ARG A 115 -5.54 6.52 -3.15
CA ARG A 115 -4.93 6.88 -1.87
C ARG A 115 -3.69 6.03 -1.66
N ASN A 116 -2.54 6.67 -1.62
CA ASN A 116 -1.25 6.00 -1.56
C ASN A 116 -0.56 6.18 -0.21
N TYR A 117 -0.40 5.08 0.50
CA TYR A 117 0.37 4.92 1.74
C TYR A 117 1.56 3.97 1.54
N GLY A 118 1.76 3.47 0.32
CA GLY A 118 2.83 2.55 -0.03
C GLY A 118 3.73 3.11 -1.13
N LYS A 119 4.19 2.25 -2.02
CA LYS A 119 5.03 2.59 -3.16
C LYS A 119 4.30 2.34 -4.46
N ILE A 120 4.20 3.35 -5.32
CA ILE A 120 3.68 3.25 -6.68
C ILE A 120 4.86 3.40 -7.64
N ILE A 121 5.02 2.46 -8.57
CA ILE A 121 6.00 2.55 -9.66
C ILE A 121 5.24 2.70 -10.96
N VAL A 122 5.52 3.75 -11.72
CA VAL A 122 4.78 4.11 -12.93
C VAL A 122 5.71 4.45 -14.10
N PRO A 123 5.39 4.03 -15.33
CA PRO A 123 6.09 4.48 -16.52
C PRO A 123 5.99 6.00 -16.67
N LYS A 124 7.07 6.64 -17.12
CA LYS A 124 7.16 8.11 -17.31
C LYS A 124 5.99 8.68 -18.10
N LEU A 125 5.54 7.98 -19.14
CA LEU A 125 4.42 8.38 -20.00
C LEU A 125 3.08 8.48 -19.25
N THR A 126 2.89 7.62 -18.24
CA THR A 126 1.64 7.51 -17.46
C THR A 126 1.68 8.24 -16.14
N TYR A 127 2.85 8.76 -15.75
CA TYR A 127 3.08 9.41 -14.46
C TYR A 127 2.06 10.51 -14.20
N GLY A 128 1.85 11.43 -15.16
CA GLY A 128 0.90 12.53 -15.00
C GLY A 128 -0.53 12.06 -14.81
N ALA A 129 -0.96 11.03 -15.54
CA ALA A 129 -2.30 10.45 -15.39
C ALA A 129 -2.48 9.83 -14.01
N ILE A 130 -1.52 9.05 -13.51
CA ILE A 130 -1.59 8.46 -12.17
C ILE A 130 -1.54 9.54 -11.09
N ALA A 131 -0.58 10.46 -11.17
CA ALA A 131 -0.42 11.55 -10.21
C ALA A 131 -1.70 12.38 -10.08
N SER A 132 -2.39 12.67 -11.20
CA SER A 132 -3.67 13.40 -11.17
C SER A 132 -4.80 12.64 -10.48
N LYS A 133 -4.74 11.31 -10.42
CA LYS A 133 -5.72 10.46 -9.72
C LYS A 133 -5.37 10.24 -8.26
N VAL A 134 -4.14 10.55 -7.85
CA VAL A 134 -3.73 10.40 -6.45
C VAL A 134 -4.31 11.55 -5.63
N SER A 135 -5.33 11.24 -4.83
CA SER A 135 -6.00 12.22 -3.97
C SER A 135 -5.26 12.44 -2.65
N GLU A 136 -4.50 11.44 -2.21
CA GLU A 136 -3.74 11.46 -0.97
C GLU A 136 -2.47 10.63 -1.15
N ASN A 137 -1.31 11.21 -0.81
CA ASN A 137 -0.02 10.55 -0.92
C ASN A 137 0.79 10.72 0.36
N THR A 138 0.81 9.68 1.18
CA THR A 138 1.74 9.52 2.32
C THR A 138 2.92 8.61 1.96
N GLY A 139 2.80 7.90 0.83
CA GLY A 139 3.82 7.01 0.30
C GLY A 139 4.76 7.67 -0.72
N LYS A 140 5.34 6.84 -1.60
CA LYS A 140 6.19 7.25 -2.72
C LYS A 140 5.56 6.91 -4.06
N ILE A 141 5.74 7.80 -5.03
CA ILE A 141 5.46 7.55 -6.45
C ILE A 141 6.78 7.72 -7.18
N GLU A 142 7.24 6.67 -7.85
CA GLU A 142 8.51 6.65 -8.55
C GLU A 142 8.31 6.33 -10.03
N VAL A 143 9.14 6.95 -10.86
CA VAL A 143 9.15 6.70 -12.30
C VAL A 143 9.95 5.43 -12.57
N LEU A 144 9.35 4.47 -13.30
CA LEU A 144 9.93 3.17 -13.59
C LEU A 144 11.32 3.29 -14.23
N GLU A 145 11.47 4.20 -15.20
CA GLU A 145 12.72 4.44 -15.89
C GLU A 145 13.83 4.93 -14.94
N GLU A 146 13.51 5.82 -14.00
CA GLU A 146 14.46 6.31 -12.99
C GLU A 146 14.88 5.20 -12.03
N VAL A 147 13.92 4.37 -11.58
CA VAL A 147 14.19 3.21 -10.72
C VAL A 147 15.11 2.19 -11.41
N ILE A 148 14.93 1.98 -12.71
CA ILE A 148 15.79 1.10 -13.50
C ILE A 148 17.20 1.69 -13.61
N GLU A 149 17.31 3.00 -13.88
CA GLU A 149 18.60 3.68 -13.99
C GLU A 149 19.40 3.62 -12.68
N GLU A 150 18.75 3.91 -11.55
CA GLU A 150 19.36 3.84 -10.22
C GLU A 150 19.87 2.42 -9.91
N LYS A 151 19.00 1.41 -10.08
CA LYS A 151 19.38 0.00 -9.86
C LYS A 151 20.50 -0.47 -10.79
N THR A 152 20.52 0.01 -12.02
CA THR A 152 21.58 -0.34 -12.99
C THR A 152 22.92 0.22 -12.53
N LYS A 153 22.96 1.46 -12.04
CA LYS A 153 24.16 2.09 -11.49
C LYS A 153 24.65 1.37 -10.22
N GLU A 154 23.73 1.00 -9.33
CA GLU A 154 24.07 0.23 -8.11
C GLU A 154 24.71 -1.11 -8.45
N LEU A 155 24.09 -1.89 -9.34
CA LEU A 155 24.61 -3.19 -9.76
C LEU A 155 25.96 -3.09 -10.47
N GLN A 156 26.18 -2.02 -11.26
CA GLN A 156 27.48 -1.78 -11.92
C GLN A 156 28.60 -1.52 -10.91
N LYS A 157 28.33 -0.77 -9.84
CA LYS A 157 29.32 -0.52 -8.78
C LYS A 157 29.66 -1.79 -8.00
N GLU A 158 28.63 -2.55 -7.61
CA GLU A 158 28.82 -3.83 -6.90
C GLU A 158 29.65 -4.82 -7.75
N LEU A 159 29.38 -4.88 -9.06
CA LEU A 159 30.16 -5.71 -9.99
C LEU A 159 31.63 -5.27 -10.08
N GLU A 160 31.91 -3.97 -10.07
CA GLU A 160 33.28 -3.44 -10.09
C GLU A 160 34.04 -3.78 -8.81
N GLU A 161 33.40 -3.68 -7.65
CA GLU A 161 33.97 -4.05 -6.35
C GLU A 161 34.28 -5.55 -6.28
N LEU A 162 33.36 -6.41 -6.74
CA LEU A 162 33.57 -7.85 -6.79
C LEU A 162 34.70 -8.25 -7.73
N ARG A 163 34.88 -7.55 -8.86
CA ARG A 163 36.01 -7.79 -9.77
C ARG A 163 37.35 -7.48 -9.10
N LYS A 164 37.45 -6.34 -8.41
CA LYS A 164 38.65 -5.97 -7.66
C LYS A 164 38.99 -6.99 -6.56
N LEU A 165 37.99 -7.59 -5.92
CA LEU A 165 38.16 -8.66 -4.93
C LEU A 165 38.58 -10.00 -5.55
N SER A 166 38.23 -10.28 -6.81
CA SER A 166 38.64 -11.51 -7.50
C SER A 166 40.03 -11.43 -8.13
N GLU A 167 40.56 -10.22 -8.30
CA GLU A 167 41.88 -9.94 -8.89
C GLU A 167 42.98 -9.76 -7.82
N GLY A 168 42.64 -9.76 -6.53
CA GLY A 168 43.55 -9.67 -5.38
C GLY A 168 43.66 -10.97 -4.61
#